data_AF-A0A8S1BQ76-F1
#
_entry.id   AF-A0A8S1BQ76-F1
#
_cell.length_a   1.000
_cell.length_b   1.000
_cell.length_c   1.000
_cell.angle_alpha   90.00
_cell.angle_beta   90.00
_cell.angle_gamma   90.00
#
_symmetry.space_group_name_H-M   'P 1'
#
loop_
_entity.id
_entity.type
_entity.pdbx_description
1 polymer ?
#
loop_
_entity_poly.entity_id
_entity_poly.type
_entity_poly.pdbx_seq_one_letter_code
_entity_poly.pdbx_strand_id
1 'polypeptide(L)'
;MTRLVMENAITPMKTPTYVLHRSDGVTKIGVKTVISFCSGVKVNLQGSLSFGKDVLDTLQHYMRRSIPIRRSLGQAKENDVLYLITKTSYLCRDLTFCQGKLEPFINEYITVLTKSIETAFQTILKQEKDPEIENEVTTHIFEEELKKLLLEVRQLLRIANTRVTEKTEEYVWIDIIKKICAMFQEAAINYATERMDTNNGDALEIQKKLMQKFVLVTIVVEGKYENTLCTDYNICTKSYECTKALNTLLSSLRNLNEEKIKYFMRSVATGLLDTTFYSHISETTANEFQVILNDMSYSDNVPTKDVLRNIHKAVEERLNAVKTRTFFTGGKDVELVYAILSDMDHFYAKRKADPFHSFLSEFFEWVRMDTKLKSHIHVLINNIADQLLKSPHELEVKLIHEVRAFLELTVDPEN
;
A
#
# COMPACT_ATOMS: atom_id res chain seq x y z
N MET A 1 38.47 -8.50 -61.14
CA MET A 1 37.59 -7.76 -62.06
C MET A 1 36.29 -8.55 -62.11
N THR A 2 35.12 -8.11 -61.66
CA THR A 2 34.49 -6.78 -61.65
C THR A 2 33.39 -6.75 -60.56
N ARG A 3 33.06 -5.55 -60.04
CA ARG A 3 32.15 -5.28 -58.92
C ARG A 3 30.76 -4.78 -59.40
N LEU A 4 29.77 -4.80 -58.49
CA LEU A 4 28.51 -3.99 -58.37
C LEU A 4 27.20 -4.65 -58.92
N VAL A 5 26.00 -4.64 -58.30
CA VAL A 5 25.32 -3.86 -57.20
C VAL A 5 24.26 -4.73 -56.45
N MET A 6 23.88 -4.29 -55.23
CA MET A 6 22.70 -4.48 -54.32
C MET A 6 21.40 -5.12 -54.87
N GLU A 7 20.50 -5.76 -54.08
CA GLU A 7 19.64 -5.18 -53.01
C GLU A 7 18.78 -6.28 -52.29
N ASN A 8 18.24 -5.93 -51.11
CA ASN A 8 17.42 -6.74 -50.16
C ASN A 8 16.04 -7.19 -50.69
N ALA A 9 15.47 -8.28 -50.15
CA ALA A 9 14.13 -8.31 -49.52
C ALA A 9 13.70 -9.71 -49.07
N ILE A 10 13.22 -9.78 -47.83
CA ILE A 10 12.61 -10.92 -47.15
C ILE A 10 11.11 -10.96 -47.48
N THR A 11 10.59 -12.14 -47.80
CA THR A 11 9.20 -12.46 -48.14
C THR A 11 8.24 -12.44 -46.93
N PRO A 12 6.98 -11.97 -47.08
CA PRO A 12 5.92 -12.15 -46.08
C PRO A 12 5.02 -13.37 -46.39
N MET A 13 4.51 -14.03 -45.35
CA MET A 13 3.54 -15.14 -45.44
C MET A 13 2.08 -14.65 -45.26
N LYS A 14 1.32 -14.81 -46.34
CA LYS A 14 -0.12 -15.10 -46.53
C LYS A 14 -1.15 -14.87 -45.40
N THR A 15 -2.11 -14.00 -45.68
CA THR A 15 -3.50 -13.99 -45.18
C THR A 15 -4.40 -14.92 -46.00
N PRO A 16 -5.48 -15.51 -45.43
CA PRO A 16 -6.51 -16.20 -46.20
C PRO A 16 -7.67 -15.28 -46.60
N THR A 17 -8.09 -15.44 -47.85
CA THR A 17 -9.22 -14.78 -48.52
C THR A 17 -10.51 -15.56 -48.27
N TYR A 18 -11.65 -14.89 -48.05
CA TYR A 18 -12.98 -15.47 -48.22
C TYR A 18 -13.89 -14.60 -49.09
N VAL A 19 -14.62 -15.29 -49.97
CA VAL A 19 -15.54 -14.80 -51.00
C VAL A 19 -16.95 -14.64 -50.42
N LEU A 20 -17.64 -13.55 -50.75
CA LEU A 20 -19.04 -13.30 -50.38
C LEU A 20 -19.98 -13.63 -51.55
N HIS A 21 -20.91 -14.56 -51.32
CA HIS A 21 -22.20 -14.62 -52.01
C HIS A 21 -23.27 -13.97 -51.11
N ARG A 22 -24.08 -13.08 -51.67
CA ARG A 22 -25.27 -12.49 -51.02
C ARG A 22 -26.52 -13.27 -51.43
N SER A 23 -27.40 -13.52 -50.47
CA SER A 23 -28.84 -13.23 -50.53
C SER A 23 -29.52 -13.42 -49.17
N ASP A 24 -30.09 -12.31 -48.69
CA ASP A 24 -31.29 -12.10 -47.86
C ASP A 24 -31.46 -12.76 -46.48
N GLY A 25 -31.61 -11.92 -45.46
CA GLY A 25 -32.27 -12.27 -44.19
C GLY A 25 -31.58 -11.76 -42.91
N VAL A 26 -32.00 -10.58 -42.44
CA VAL A 26 -31.99 -10.04 -41.06
C VAL A 26 -31.02 -10.65 -40.03
N THR A 27 -29.98 -9.91 -39.62
CA THR A 27 -29.69 -9.60 -38.18
C THR A 27 -28.78 -8.38 -38.09
N LYS A 28 -29.14 -7.38 -37.26
CA LYS A 28 -28.32 -6.19 -36.99
C LYS A 28 -27.13 -6.58 -36.09
N ILE A 29 -25.90 -6.37 -36.58
CA ILE A 29 -24.69 -6.26 -35.75
C ILE A 29 -24.14 -4.85 -35.99
N GLY A 30 -24.31 -3.98 -35.00
CA GLY A 30 -23.65 -2.68 -34.97
C GLY A 30 -22.20 -2.86 -34.50
N VAL A 31 -21.26 -2.93 -35.44
CA VAL A 31 -19.83 -2.86 -35.13
C VAL A 31 -19.50 -1.37 -34.94
N LYS A 32 -19.33 -0.96 -33.67
CA LYS A 32 -18.66 0.29 -33.34
C LYS A 32 -17.16 0.05 -33.45
N THR A 33 -16.56 0.57 -34.52
CA THR A 33 -15.12 0.71 -34.65
C THR A 33 -14.62 1.64 -33.55
N VAL A 34 -14.02 1.08 -32.50
CA VAL A 34 -13.27 1.86 -31.50
C VAL A 34 -11.89 2.11 -32.08
N ILE A 35 -11.71 3.32 -32.62
CA ILE A 35 -10.39 3.88 -32.90
C ILE A 35 -9.73 4.08 -31.53
N SER A 36 -8.82 3.17 -31.16
CA SER A 36 -7.95 3.35 -30.01
C SER A 36 -7.00 4.50 -30.31
N PHE A 37 -7.31 5.67 -29.77
CA PHE A 37 -6.31 6.71 -29.57
C PHE A 37 -5.43 6.26 -28.40
N CYS A 38 -4.36 5.53 -28.71
CA CYS A 38 -3.22 5.41 -27.81
C CYS A 38 -2.55 6.78 -27.67
N SER A 39 -2.98 7.56 -26.70
CA SER A 39 -2.19 8.64 -26.12
C SER A 39 -1.60 8.14 -24.81
N GLY A 40 -0.60 7.24 -24.90
CA GLY A 40 0.30 6.97 -23.78
C GLY A 40 1.22 8.16 -23.61
N VAL A 41 0.99 8.98 -22.58
CA VAL A 41 1.80 10.16 -22.27
C VAL A 41 2.33 10.09 -20.83
N LYS A 42 3.64 9.84 -20.79
CA LYS A 42 4.68 10.23 -19.81
C LYS A 42 4.57 9.79 -18.34
N VAL A 43 5.29 8.71 -18.06
CA VAL A 43 6.06 8.55 -16.82
C VAL A 43 7.10 9.68 -16.74
N ASN A 44 7.10 10.45 -15.65
CA ASN A 44 8.20 11.36 -15.32
C ASN A 44 8.67 11.17 -13.87
N LEU A 45 9.58 10.21 -13.68
CA LEU A 45 10.23 9.85 -12.42
C LEU A 45 11.31 10.86 -11.94
N GLN A 46 11.22 12.14 -12.29
CA GLN A 46 12.27 13.13 -11.97
C GLN A 46 11.78 14.49 -11.44
N GLY A 47 10.47 14.71 -11.30
CA GLY A 47 9.87 15.93 -10.74
C GLY A 47 9.65 15.84 -9.24
N SER A 48 10.72 15.80 -8.49
CA SER A 48 10.73 16.00 -7.04
C SER A 48 9.80 17.13 -6.56
N LEU A 49 9.07 16.86 -5.47
CA LEU A 49 8.99 17.74 -4.30
C LEU A 49 8.36 19.14 -4.49
N SER A 50 7.03 19.27 -4.38
CA SER A 50 6.46 20.52 -3.87
C SER A 50 5.15 20.32 -3.10
N PHE A 51 4.17 19.59 -3.63
CA PHE A 51 2.89 19.45 -2.93
C PHE A 51 2.95 18.56 -1.67
N GLY A 52 3.70 17.45 -1.76
CA GLY A 52 4.00 16.59 -0.62
C GLY A 52 4.82 17.30 0.45
N LYS A 53 5.74 18.19 0.03
CA LYS A 53 6.50 19.05 0.93
C LYS A 53 5.61 20.10 1.58
N ASP A 54 4.62 20.68 0.89
CA ASP A 54 3.74 21.69 1.51
C ASP A 54 2.74 21.07 2.50
N VAL A 55 2.28 19.84 2.25
CA VAL A 55 1.45 19.07 3.20
C VAL A 55 2.28 18.51 4.34
N LEU A 56 3.51 18.03 4.10
CA LEU A 56 4.45 17.64 5.14
C LEU A 56 4.97 18.85 5.91
N ASP A 57 5.20 20.00 5.30
CA ASP A 57 5.58 21.24 5.98
C ASP A 57 4.38 21.74 6.78
N THR A 58 3.14 21.54 6.33
CA THR A 58 1.94 21.82 7.13
C THR A 58 1.82 20.83 8.30
N LEU A 59 1.91 19.52 8.06
CA LEU A 59 1.87 18.48 9.11
C LEU A 59 3.05 18.61 10.08
N GLN A 60 4.24 18.94 9.59
CA GLN A 60 5.46 19.15 10.36
C GLN A 60 5.43 20.51 11.05
N HIS A 61 4.77 21.54 10.51
CA HIS A 61 4.52 22.81 11.21
C HIS A 61 3.54 22.64 12.37
N TYR A 62 2.50 21.80 12.19
CA TYR A 62 1.57 21.46 13.28
C TYR A 62 2.14 20.44 14.28
N MET A 63 3.00 19.51 13.84
CA MET A 63 3.70 18.55 14.71
C MET A 63 4.98 19.10 15.35
N ARG A 64 5.58 20.19 14.83
CA ARG A 64 6.76 20.88 15.42
C ARG A 64 6.43 21.69 16.66
N ARG A 65 5.18 21.74 17.12
CA ARG A 65 4.90 22.01 18.55
C ARG A 65 5.19 20.76 19.39
N SER A 66 6.37 20.16 19.18
CA SER A 66 7.08 19.40 20.19
C SER A 66 7.51 20.38 21.28
N ILE A 67 6.61 20.56 22.24
CA ILE A 67 6.93 21.13 23.55
C ILE A 67 8.13 20.34 24.09
N PRO A 68 9.19 21.00 24.59
CA PRO A 68 10.34 20.30 25.12
C PRO A 68 9.88 19.38 26.25
N ILE A 69 10.28 18.11 26.15
CA ILE A 69 10.13 17.10 27.18
C ILE A 69 10.95 17.56 28.40
N ARG A 70 10.31 18.31 29.29
CA ARG A 70 10.75 18.57 30.66
C ARG A 70 9.54 18.81 31.55
N ARG A 71 9.16 17.76 32.29
CA ARG A 71 8.33 17.74 33.51
C ARG A 71 7.36 18.93 33.69
N SER A 72 6.14 18.77 33.17
CA SER A 72 4.93 19.27 33.85
C SER A 72 3.73 18.43 33.42
N LEU A 73 3.24 17.55 34.30
CA LEU A 73 1.82 17.23 34.33
C LEU A 73 1.08 18.57 34.54
N GLY A 74 0.29 19.01 33.57
CA GLY A 74 -0.45 20.27 33.70
C GLY A 74 -1.38 20.59 32.52
N GLN A 75 -2.64 20.16 32.63
CA GLN A 75 -3.84 20.96 32.34
C GLN A 75 -4.13 21.52 30.93
N ALA A 76 -3.78 20.83 29.84
CA ALA A 76 -4.24 21.24 28.48
C ALA A 76 -4.99 20.16 27.66
N LYS A 77 -5.21 18.95 28.18
CA LYS A 77 -5.82 17.83 27.43
C LYS A 77 -7.31 17.58 27.70
N GLU A 78 -7.95 18.32 28.61
CA GLU A 78 -9.34 18.04 29.03
C GLU A 78 -10.43 18.61 28.09
N ASN A 79 -10.10 19.50 27.15
CA ASN A 79 -11.07 20.11 26.22
C ASN A 79 -11.17 19.42 24.86
N ASP A 80 -10.52 18.27 24.67
CA ASP A 80 -10.52 17.52 23.43
C ASP A 80 -11.54 16.38 23.49
N VAL A 81 -12.65 16.53 22.78
CA VAL A 81 -13.80 15.60 22.81
C VAL A 81 -13.38 14.20 22.39
N LEU A 82 -12.57 14.04 21.35
CA LEU A 82 -12.11 12.73 20.89
C LEU A 82 -11.23 12.03 21.93
N TYR A 83 -10.36 12.80 22.59
CA TYR A 83 -9.54 12.28 23.68
C TYR A 83 -10.41 11.87 24.88
N LEU A 84 -11.44 12.66 25.21
CA LEU A 84 -12.37 12.35 26.28
C LEU A 84 -13.17 11.07 25.99
N ILE A 85 -13.71 10.92 24.77
CA ILE A 85 -14.44 9.72 24.33
C ILE A 85 -13.52 8.49 24.41
N THR A 86 -12.31 8.58 23.86
CA THR A 86 -11.34 7.48 23.88
C THR A 86 -11.01 7.10 25.33
N LYS A 87 -10.69 8.07 26.18
CA LYS A 87 -10.35 7.83 27.60
C LYS A 87 -11.51 7.23 28.39
N THR A 88 -12.74 7.69 28.16
CA THR A 88 -13.95 7.21 28.87
C THR A 88 -14.47 5.88 28.36
N SER A 89 -13.95 5.36 27.23
CA SER A 89 -14.27 4.00 26.75
C SER A 89 -13.60 2.89 27.58
N TYR A 90 -12.61 3.24 28.42
CA TYR A 90 -11.92 2.34 29.33
C TYR A 90 -11.39 1.07 28.63
N LEU A 91 -10.68 1.24 27.51
CA LEU A 91 -10.21 0.15 26.64
C LEU A 91 -9.42 -0.93 27.39
N CYS A 92 -8.54 -0.52 28.31
CA CYS A 92 -7.65 -1.40 29.08
C CYS A 92 -8.22 -1.88 30.42
N ARG A 93 -9.47 -1.53 30.74
CA ARG A 93 -10.06 -1.92 32.02
C ARG A 93 -10.13 -3.44 32.14
N ASP A 94 -9.54 -3.94 33.22
CA ASP A 94 -9.42 -5.34 33.59
C ASP A 94 -8.55 -6.18 32.61
N LEU A 95 -7.67 -5.54 31.83
CA LEU A 95 -6.76 -6.21 30.89
C LEU A 95 -5.30 -6.04 31.34
N THR A 96 -4.65 -7.12 31.77
CA THR A 96 -3.22 -7.10 32.13
C THR A 96 -2.32 -6.74 30.95
N PHE A 97 -2.73 -7.13 29.75
CA PHE A 97 -2.03 -6.91 28.49
C PHE A 97 -1.64 -5.45 28.24
N CYS A 98 -2.53 -4.50 28.56
CA CYS A 98 -2.27 -3.08 28.34
C CYS A 98 -2.28 -2.26 29.63
N GLN A 99 -1.94 -2.88 30.77
CA GLN A 99 -1.82 -2.17 32.04
C GLN A 99 -0.60 -1.23 32.11
N GLY A 100 -0.67 -0.27 33.02
CA GLY A 100 0.45 0.61 33.34
C GLY A 100 0.74 1.61 32.22
N LYS A 101 1.95 1.58 31.66
CA LYS A 101 2.37 2.54 30.62
C LYS A 101 1.78 2.25 29.24
N LEU A 102 1.22 1.06 29.01
CA LEU A 102 0.63 0.68 27.73
C LEU A 102 -0.81 1.17 27.55
N GLU A 103 -1.52 1.47 28.65
CA GLU A 103 -2.85 2.09 28.63
C GLU A 103 -2.83 3.50 28.03
N PRO A 104 -1.98 4.44 28.49
CA PRO A 104 -1.90 5.75 27.86
C PRO A 104 -1.41 5.65 26.40
N PHE A 105 -0.55 4.69 26.08
CA PHE A 105 -0.09 4.45 24.71
C PHE A 105 -1.25 4.12 23.76
N ILE A 106 -2.10 3.14 24.09
CA ILE A 106 -3.19 2.74 23.18
C ILE A 106 -4.25 3.85 23.05
N ASN A 107 -4.54 4.56 24.15
CA ASN A 107 -5.46 5.70 24.10
C ASN A 107 -4.92 6.83 23.21
N GLU A 108 -3.62 7.10 23.29
CA GLU A 108 -2.98 8.12 22.45
C GLU A 108 -2.97 7.69 20.99
N TYR A 109 -2.65 6.43 20.70
CA TYR A 109 -2.67 5.86 19.34
C TYR A 109 -4.03 6.08 18.66
N ILE A 110 -5.11 5.65 19.32
CA ILE A 110 -6.46 5.77 18.78
C ILE A 110 -6.89 7.22 18.64
N THR A 111 -6.54 8.07 19.61
CA THR A 111 -6.85 9.51 19.55
C THR A 111 -6.17 10.15 18.35
N VAL A 112 -4.87 9.86 18.12
CA VAL A 112 -4.13 10.41 16.98
C VAL A 112 -4.67 9.88 15.67
N LEU A 113 -4.94 8.57 15.58
CA LEU A 113 -5.52 7.95 14.39
C LEU A 113 -6.85 8.61 13.99
N THR A 114 -7.74 8.80 14.96
CA THR A 114 -9.04 9.44 14.75
C THR A 114 -8.90 10.89 14.29
N LYS A 115 -8.05 11.67 14.97
CA LYS A 115 -7.81 13.06 14.59
C LYS A 115 -7.23 13.20 13.20
N SER A 116 -6.33 12.30 12.82
CA SER A 116 -5.73 12.27 11.48
C SER A 116 -6.79 12.01 10.41
N ILE A 117 -7.76 11.11 10.67
CA ILE A 117 -8.91 10.86 9.79
C ILE A 117 -9.83 12.07 9.73
N GLU A 118 -10.22 12.66 10.88
CA GLU A 118 -11.07 13.86 10.89
C GLU A 118 -10.43 15.02 10.13
N THR A 119 -9.11 15.22 10.31
CA THR A 119 -8.37 16.27 9.61
C THR A 119 -8.34 16.03 8.10
N ALA A 120 -8.19 14.77 7.66
CA ALA A 120 -8.25 14.40 6.26
C ALA A 120 -9.63 14.71 5.65
N PHE A 121 -10.71 14.33 6.34
CA PHE A 121 -12.08 14.67 5.96
C PHE A 121 -12.28 16.19 5.85
N GLN A 122 -11.98 16.95 6.91
CA GLN A 122 -12.17 18.40 6.94
C GLN A 122 -11.37 19.13 5.86
N THR A 123 -10.15 18.66 5.56
CA THR A 123 -9.30 19.32 4.56
C THR A 123 -9.91 19.23 3.17
N ILE A 124 -10.40 18.05 2.78
CA ILE A 124 -10.97 17.85 1.44
C ILE A 124 -12.34 18.54 1.33
N LEU A 125 -13.20 18.43 2.36
CA LEU A 125 -14.50 19.11 2.34
C LEU A 125 -14.38 20.65 2.29
N LYS A 126 -13.35 21.24 2.92
CA LYS A 126 -13.10 22.70 2.87
C LYS A 126 -12.55 23.18 1.52
N GLN A 127 -11.98 22.30 0.70
CA GLN A 127 -11.46 22.68 -0.63
C GLN A 127 -12.58 22.93 -1.64
N GLU A 128 -13.76 22.34 -1.42
CA GLU A 128 -14.87 22.32 -2.39
C GLU A 128 -15.84 23.52 -2.32
N LYS A 129 -15.73 24.41 -1.31
CA LYS A 129 -16.58 25.61 -1.15
C LYS A 129 -18.10 25.37 -1.30
N ASP A 130 -18.60 24.19 -0.92
CA ASP A 130 -20.04 23.92 -0.89
C ASP A 130 -20.64 24.38 0.47
N PRO A 131 -21.54 25.38 0.48
CA PRO A 131 -22.11 25.94 1.71
C PRO A 131 -23.02 24.97 2.48
N GLU A 132 -23.56 23.90 1.86
CA GLU A 132 -24.33 22.87 2.58
C GLU A 132 -23.40 21.93 3.37
N ILE A 133 -22.22 21.64 2.83
CA ILE A 133 -21.17 20.84 3.48
C ILE A 133 -20.46 21.67 4.58
N GLU A 134 -20.29 22.98 4.38
CA GLU A 134 -19.59 23.87 5.32
C GLU A 134 -20.23 23.94 6.72
N ASN A 135 -21.57 23.76 6.81
CA ASN A 135 -22.29 23.72 8.09
C ASN A 135 -22.07 22.42 8.87
N GLU A 136 -21.85 21.27 8.21
CA GLU A 136 -21.55 20.00 8.88
C GLU A 136 -20.10 19.90 9.36
N VAL A 137 -19.17 20.63 8.71
CA VAL A 137 -17.71 20.63 8.97
C VAL A 137 -17.32 21.17 10.36
N THR A 138 -18.25 21.80 11.09
CA THR A 138 -18.02 22.29 12.46
C THR A 138 -18.24 21.23 13.55
N THR A 139 -18.76 20.05 13.19
CA THR A 139 -19.08 18.95 14.11
C THR A 139 -18.02 17.86 14.02
N HIS A 140 -17.78 17.09 15.09
CA HIS A 140 -16.90 15.90 15.06
C HIS A 140 -17.49 14.82 14.16
N ILE A 141 -17.17 14.91 12.86
CA ILE A 141 -17.73 14.11 11.77
C ILE A 141 -17.62 12.60 12.08
N PHE A 142 -16.55 12.17 12.73
CA PHE A 142 -16.25 10.75 12.98
C PHE A 142 -16.63 10.27 14.39
N GLU A 143 -17.33 11.08 15.20
CA GLU A 143 -17.59 10.76 16.60
C GLU A 143 -18.40 9.46 16.80
N GLU A 144 -19.47 9.28 16.02
CA GLU A 144 -20.33 8.10 16.14
C GLU A 144 -19.62 6.83 15.67
N GLU A 145 -18.82 6.93 14.59
CA GLU A 145 -17.99 5.81 14.13
C GLU A 145 -16.88 5.48 15.15
N LEU A 146 -16.28 6.49 15.78
CA LEU A 146 -15.31 6.28 16.85
C LEU A 146 -15.92 5.47 18.00
N LYS A 147 -17.16 5.77 18.44
CA LYS A 147 -17.81 5.02 19.53
C LYS A 147 -17.99 3.53 19.18
N LYS A 148 -18.38 3.22 17.94
CA LYS A 148 -18.50 1.83 17.46
C LYS A 148 -17.14 1.14 17.42
N LEU A 149 -16.14 1.79 16.82
CA LEU A 149 -14.78 1.28 16.72
C LEU A 149 -14.17 0.99 18.09
N LEU A 150 -14.38 1.86 19.09
CA LEU A 150 -13.87 1.65 20.45
C LEU A 150 -14.42 0.38 21.11
N LEU A 151 -15.66 -0.02 20.80
CA LEU A 151 -16.23 -1.28 21.28
C LEU A 151 -15.51 -2.49 20.66
N GLU A 152 -15.26 -2.44 19.37
CA GLU A 152 -14.56 -3.50 18.64
C GLU A 152 -13.08 -3.58 19.03
N VAL A 153 -12.41 -2.44 19.17
CA VAL A 153 -11.04 -2.34 19.69
C VAL A 153 -10.96 -2.98 21.09
N ARG A 154 -11.93 -2.73 21.96
CA ARG A 154 -11.98 -3.35 23.27
C ARG A 154 -12.11 -4.87 23.19
N GLN A 155 -12.89 -5.39 22.24
CA GLN A 155 -12.98 -6.84 22.01
C GLN A 155 -11.65 -7.41 21.49
N LEU A 156 -11.00 -6.72 20.56
CA LEU A 156 -9.68 -7.07 20.05
C LEU A 156 -8.64 -7.14 21.18
N LEU A 157 -8.60 -6.13 22.06
CA LEU A 157 -7.70 -6.09 23.21
C LEU A 157 -8.00 -7.22 24.22
N ARG A 158 -9.27 -7.59 24.42
CA ARG A 158 -9.65 -8.76 25.23
C ARG A 158 -9.12 -10.06 24.65
N ILE A 159 -9.22 -10.25 23.33
CA ILE A 159 -8.70 -11.43 22.64
C ILE A 159 -7.16 -11.46 22.71
N ALA A 160 -6.50 -10.31 22.56
CA ALA A 160 -5.07 -10.21 22.73
C ALA A 160 -4.62 -10.59 24.14
N ASN A 161 -5.35 -10.12 25.16
CA ASN A 161 -5.08 -10.43 26.56
C ASN A 161 -5.12 -11.92 26.87
N THR A 162 -5.94 -12.71 26.17
CA THR A 162 -5.99 -14.17 26.36
C THR A 162 -4.92 -14.92 25.57
N ARG A 163 -4.35 -14.31 24.53
CA ARG A 163 -3.32 -14.91 23.65
C ARG A 163 -1.89 -14.50 24.01
N VAL A 164 -1.73 -13.42 24.76
CA VAL A 164 -0.41 -12.90 25.10
C VAL A 164 0.33 -13.88 26.02
N THR A 165 1.58 -14.12 25.67
CA THR A 165 2.57 -14.80 26.50
C THR A 165 3.87 -14.02 26.40
N GLU A 166 4.81 -14.22 27.31
CA GLU A 166 6.14 -13.57 27.23
C GLU A 166 6.84 -13.79 25.88
N LYS A 167 6.58 -14.93 25.21
CA LYS A 167 7.20 -15.24 23.91
C LYS A 167 6.48 -14.61 22.72
N THR A 168 5.21 -14.21 22.89
CA THR A 168 4.34 -13.74 21.80
C THR A 168 3.95 -12.28 21.95
N GLU A 169 4.35 -11.62 23.04
CA GLU A 169 3.99 -10.23 23.36
C GLU A 169 4.23 -9.26 22.20
N GLU A 170 5.43 -9.28 21.62
CA GLU A 170 5.78 -8.39 20.50
C GLU A 170 4.89 -8.62 19.29
N TYR A 171 4.70 -9.88 18.89
CA TYR A 171 3.85 -10.21 17.76
C TYR A 171 2.40 -9.80 18.01
N VAL A 172 1.88 -10.03 19.22
CA VAL A 172 0.50 -9.67 19.58
C VAL A 172 0.30 -8.16 19.59
N TRP A 173 1.26 -7.37 20.08
CA TRP A 173 1.19 -5.91 20.03
C TRP A 173 1.22 -5.34 18.62
N ILE A 174 2.13 -5.83 17.77
CA ILE A 174 2.19 -5.41 16.36
C ILE A 174 0.91 -5.82 15.63
N ASP A 175 0.36 -7.02 15.89
CA ASP A 175 -0.92 -7.48 15.33
C ASP A 175 -2.07 -6.53 15.70
N ILE A 176 -2.13 -6.06 16.94
CA ILE A 176 -3.18 -5.14 17.41
C ILE A 176 -3.07 -3.79 16.74
N ILE A 177 -1.86 -3.21 16.68
CA ILE A 177 -1.66 -1.90 16.03
C ILE A 177 -2.14 -1.98 14.57
N LYS A 178 -1.72 -3.01 13.83
CA LYS A 178 -2.12 -3.20 12.44
C LYS A 178 -3.62 -3.41 12.27
N LYS A 179 -4.26 -4.18 13.16
CA LYS A 179 -5.72 -4.42 13.10
C LYS A 179 -6.54 -3.19 13.43
N ILE A 180 -6.14 -2.43 14.45
CA ILE A 180 -6.80 -1.16 14.77
C ILE A 180 -6.64 -0.19 13.59
N CYS A 181 -5.44 -0.10 13.00
CA CYS A 181 -5.21 0.67 11.78
C CYS A 181 -6.18 0.26 10.66
N ALA A 182 -6.28 -1.04 10.38
CA ALA A 182 -7.18 -1.60 9.37
C ALA A 182 -8.65 -1.21 9.61
N MET A 183 -9.14 -1.40 10.85
CA MET A 183 -10.53 -1.10 11.22
C MET A 183 -10.86 0.38 11.03
N PHE A 184 -9.96 1.27 11.45
CA PHE A 184 -10.17 2.72 11.31
C PHE A 184 -10.08 3.17 9.85
N GLN A 185 -9.17 2.59 9.08
CA GLN A 185 -9.05 2.84 7.64
C GLN A 185 -10.32 2.40 6.89
N GLU A 186 -10.81 1.20 7.16
CA GLU A 186 -12.04 0.67 6.57
C GLU A 186 -13.26 1.51 6.94
N ALA A 187 -13.42 1.84 8.23
CA ALA A 187 -14.52 2.68 8.68
C ALA A 187 -14.49 4.08 8.02
N ALA A 188 -13.32 4.70 7.87
CA ALA A 188 -13.18 5.98 7.18
C ALA A 188 -13.56 5.89 5.69
N ILE A 189 -13.14 4.83 5.00
CA ILE A 189 -13.47 4.58 3.59
C ILE A 189 -14.98 4.34 3.43
N ASN A 190 -15.57 3.51 4.26
CA ASN A 190 -17.01 3.21 4.22
C ASN A 190 -17.83 4.47 4.49
N TYR A 191 -17.45 5.24 5.51
CA TYR A 191 -18.10 6.50 5.84
C TYR A 191 -18.06 7.51 4.69
N ALA A 192 -16.91 7.65 4.01
CA ALA A 192 -16.80 8.51 2.83
C ALA A 192 -17.66 8.02 1.66
N THR A 193 -17.75 6.70 1.49
CA THR A 193 -18.58 6.08 0.45
C THR A 193 -20.07 6.32 0.69
N GLU A 194 -20.51 6.21 1.95
CA GLU A 194 -21.92 6.39 2.32
C GLU A 194 -22.38 7.85 2.25
N ARG A 195 -21.49 8.81 2.54
CA ARG A 195 -21.84 10.23 2.55
C ARG A 195 -21.79 10.93 1.20
N MET A 196 -21.11 10.36 0.22
CA MET A 196 -20.95 11.02 -1.08
C MET A 196 -21.90 10.42 -2.10
N ASP A 197 -22.82 11.25 -2.62
CA ASP A 197 -23.81 10.83 -3.62
C ASP A 197 -23.10 10.56 -4.95
N THR A 198 -22.92 9.27 -5.26
CA THR A 198 -22.15 8.76 -6.41
C THR A 198 -22.76 9.08 -7.79
N ASN A 199 -23.87 9.84 -7.85
CA ASN A 199 -24.54 10.19 -9.11
C ASN A 199 -23.89 11.37 -9.85
N ASN A 200 -22.96 12.11 -9.21
CA ASN A 200 -22.19 13.19 -9.83
C ASN A 200 -20.73 12.78 -10.02
N GLY A 201 -20.16 13.06 -11.20
CA GLY A 201 -18.75 12.71 -11.52
C GLY A 201 -17.74 13.26 -10.52
N ASP A 202 -17.98 14.47 -10.00
CA ASP A 202 -17.11 15.12 -9.01
C ASP A 202 -17.09 14.36 -7.67
N ALA A 203 -18.21 13.72 -7.27
CA ALA A 203 -18.28 12.96 -6.02
C ALA A 203 -17.39 11.70 -6.04
N LEU A 204 -17.27 11.04 -7.21
CA LEU A 204 -16.39 9.88 -7.37
C LEU A 204 -14.91 10.26 -7.28
N GLU A 205 -14.53 11.43 -7.82
CA GLU A 205 -13.16 11.93 -7.74
C GLU A 205 -12.79 12.32 -6.29
N ILE A 206 -13.69 13.03 -5.59
CA ILE A 206 -13.51 13.37 -4.17
C ILE A 206 -13.39 12.08 -3.34
N GLN A 207 -14.19 11.05 -3.65
CA GLN A 207 -14.15 9.77 -2.93
C GLN A 207 -12.78 9.11 -3.08
N LYS A 208 -12.26 9.07 -4.31
CA LYS A 208 -10.92 8.54 -4.58
C LYS A 208 -9.85 9.30 -3.80
N LYS A 209 -9.87 10.65 -3.81
CA LYS A 209 -8.93 11.49 -3.06
C LYS A 209 -9.02 11.27 -1.55
N LEU A 210 -10.24 11.16 -1.01
CA LEU A 210 -10.46 10.85 0.41
C LEU A 210 -9.92 9.48 0.77
N MET A 211 -10.22 8.45 -0.01
CA MET A 211 -9.72 7.09 0.22
C MET A 211 -8.19 7.07 0.28
N GLN A 212 -7.52 7.62 -0.74
CA GLN A 212 -6.05 7.72 -0.74
C GLN A 212 -5.54 8.48 0.49
N LYS A 213 -6.18 9.60 0.85
CA LYS A 213 -5.78 10.39 2.01
C LYS A 213 -5.92 9.61 3.31
N PHE A 214 -6.99 8.82 3.48
CA PHE A 214 -7.17 7.97 4.65
C PHE A 214 -6.08 6.93 4.74
N VAL A 215 -5.81 6.19 3.67
CA VAL A 215 -4.71 5.21 3.63
C VAL A 215 -3.39 5.87 4.05
N LEU A 216 -3.04 7.02 3.46
CA LEU A 216 -1.79 7.71 3.79
C LEU A 216 -1.70 8.17 5.24
N VAL A 217 -2.77 8.73 5.80
CA VAL A 217 -2.71 9.20 7.19
C VAL A 217 -2.70 8.04 8.19
N THR A 218 -3.40 6.94 7.90
CA THR A 218 -3.44 5.77 8.79
C THR A 218 -2.09 5.06 8.82
N ILE A 219 -1.43 4.85 7.67
CA ILE A 219 -0.10 4.20 7.63
C ILE A 219 0.99 5.01 8.33
N VAL A 220 0.94 6.35 8.24
CA VAL A 220 1.92 7.23 8.90
C VAL A 220 1.74 7.15 10.41
N VAL A 221 0.49 7.12 10.89
CA VAL A 221 0.21 6.95 12.31
C VAL A 221 0.61 5.54 12.76
N GLU A 222 0.29 4.49 12.00
CA GLU A 222 0.74 3.12 12.29
C GLU A 222 2.27 3.06 12.46
N GLY A 223 3.03 3.48 11.45
CA GLY A 223 4.49 3.42 11.47
C GLY A 223 5.10 4.20 12.63
N LYS A 224 4.51 5.36 12.99
CA LYS A 224 4.93 6.14 14.16
C LYS A 224 4.74 5.36 15.45
N TYR A 225 3.59 4.69 15.62
CA TYR A 225 3.27 3.99 16.85
C TYR A 225 3.94 2.61 16.93
N GLU A 226 4.20 1.93 15.81
CA GLU A 226 5.10 0.78 15.74
C GLU A 226 6.51 1.16 16.19
N ASN A 227 7.04 2.28 15.69
CA ASN A 227 8.35 2.78 16.13
C ASN A 227 8.34 3.15 17.62
N THR A 228 7.28 3.79 18.11
CA THR A 228 7.12 4.16 19.51
C THR A 228 7.11 2.93 20.43
N LEU A 229 6.39 1.86 20.05
CA LEU A 229 6.46 0.56 20.75
C LEU A 229 7.89 0.05 20.85
N CYS A 230 8.63 0.14 19.75
CA CYS A 230 10.00 -0.36 19.71
C CYS A 230 11.00 0.49 20.51
N THR A 231 10.92 1.83 20.44
CA THR A 231 11.88 2.72 21.11
C THR A 231 11.59 2.89 22.58
N ASP A 232 10.32 3.05 22.95
CA ASP A 232 9.94 3.48 24.30
C ASP A 232 9.54 2.30 25.19
N TYR A 233 9.08 1.20 24.58
CA TYR A 233 8.59 0.02 25.28
C TYR A 233 9.44 -1.24 24.99
N ASN A 234 10.41 -1.15 24.08
CA ASN A 234 11.24 -2.27 23.62
C ASN A 234 10.41 -3.45 23.04
N ILE A 235 9.23 -3.12 22.48
CA ILE A 235 8.34 -4.04 21.79
C ILE A 235 8.54 -3.83 20.29
N CYS A 236 9.46 -4.59 19.69
CA CYS A 236 9.92 -4.36 18.32
C CYS A 236 9.53 -5.53 17.39
N THR A 237 9.30 -5.21 16.12
CA THR A 237 9.26 -6.21 15.05
C THR A 237 10.63 -6.89 14.92
N LYS A 238 10.70 -8.18 15.27
CA LYS A 238 11.95 -8.96 15.19
C LYS A 238 12.17 -9.64 13.84
N SER A 239 11.09 -9.96 13.14
CA SER A 239 11.10 -10.66 11.86
C SER A 239 10.76 -9.70 10.74
N TYR A 240 11.71 -9.49 9.81
CA TYR A 240 11.53 -8.65 8.63
C TYR A 240 12.07 -9.37 7.37
N GLU A 241 11.74 -10.65 7.26
CA GLU A 241 12.26 -11.57 6.25
C GLU A 241 11.78 -11.23 4.83
N CYS A 242 10.54 -10.73 4.66
CA CYS A 242 10.06 -10.26 3.35
C CYS A 242 10.91 -9.11 2.86
N THR A 243 11.16 -8.14 3.74
CA THR A 243 11.99 -6.98 3.42
C THR A 243 13.44 -7.37 3.13
N LYS A 244 14.04 -8.28 3.90
CA LYS A 244 15.39 -8.79 3.64
C LYS A 244 15.49 -9.52 2.30
N ALA A 245 14.51 -10.39 2.00
CA ALA A 245 14.49 -11.16 0.76
C ALA A 245 14.33 -10.24 -0.45
N LEU A 246 13.41 -9.27 -0.39
CA LEU A 246 13.21 -8.28 -1.46
C LEU A 246 14.47 -7.43 -1.67
N ASN A 247 15.11 -6.98 -0.59
CA ASN A 247 16.37 -6.23 -0.68
C ASN A 247 17.47 -7.04 -1.37
N THR A 248 17.61 -8.31 -0.99
CA THR A 248 18.60 -9.23 -1.56
C THR A 248 18.36 -9.45 -3.06
N LEU A 249 17.10 -9.65 -3.45
CA LEU A 249 16.69 -9.81 -4.84
C LEU A 249 16.98 -8.53 -5.65
N LEU A 250 16.52 -7.37 -5.19
CA LEU A 250 16.69 -6.10 -5.89
C LEU A 250 18.17 -5.68 -6.00
N SER A 251 18.96 -5.90 -4.95
CA SER A 251 20.41 -5.67 -4.97
C SER A 251 21.11 -6.52 -6.03
N SER A 252 20.66 -7.76 -6.22
CA SER A 252 21.18 -8.66 -7.24
C SER A 252 20.76 -8.24 -8.65
N LEU A 253 19.49 -7.86 -8.84
CA LEU A 253 18.97 -7.37 -10.11
C LEU A 253 19.69 -6.11 -10.60
N ARG A 254 20.14 -5.23 -9.68
CA ARG A 254 20.91 -4.01 -10.02
C ARG A 254 22.14 -4.28 -10.89
N ASN A 255 22.75 -5.46 -10.75
CA ASN A 255 23.97 -5.84 -11.47
C ASN A 255 23.71 -6.55 -12.80
N LEU A 256 22.45 -6.87 -13.12
CA LEU A 256 22.08 -7.53 -14.38
C LEU A 256 21.88 -6.52 -15.51
N ASN A 257 21.90 -7.00 -16.75
CA ASN A 257 21.55 -6.20 -17.92
C ASN A 257 20.01 -6.04 -18.04
N GLU A 258 19.58 -5.04 -18.81
CA GLU A 258 18.16 -4.72 -18.99
C GLU A 258 17.36 -5.92 -19.52
N GLU A 259 17.89 -6.64 -20.50
CA GLU A 259 17.23 -7.82 -21.09
C GLU A 259 16.92 -8.91 -20.08
N LYS A 260 17.88 -9.22 -19.19
CA LYS A 260 17.70 -10.24 -18.15
C LYS A 260 16.71 -9.77 -17.08
N ILE A 261 16.67 -8.47 -16.77
CA ILE A 261 15.66 -7.87 -15.89
C ILE A 261 14.27 -7.93 -16.52
N LYS A 262 14.13 -7.57 -17.80
CA LYS A 262 12.87 -7.69 -18.54
C LYS A 262 12.38 -9.14 -18.59
N TYR A 263 13.29 -10.11 -18.76
CA TYR A 263 12.93 -11.54 -18.69
C TYR A 263 12.40 -11.95 -17.30
N PHE A 264 13.01 -11.43 -16.24
CA PHE A 264 12.51 -11.61 -14.87
C PHE A 264 11.09 -11.02 -14.72
N MET A 265 10.88 -9.77 -15.16
CA MET A 265 9.57 -9.11 -15.10
C MET A 265 8.50 -9.86 -15.91
N ARG A 266 8.83 -10.35 -17.10
CA ARG A 266 7.93 -11.22 -17.90
C ARG A 266 7.50 -12.46 -17.13
N SER A 267 8.43 -13.08 -16.41
CA SER A 267 8.16 -14.28 -15.62
C SER A 267 7.25 -13.97 -14.41
N VAL A 268 7.46 -12.82 -13.76
CA VAL A 268 6.58 -12.32 -12.67
C VAL A 268 5.18 -12.02 -13.19
N ALA A 269 5.07 -11.27 -14.29
CA ALA A 269 3.79 -10.92 -14.90
C ALA A 269 2.99 -12.17 -15.29
N THR A 270 3.66 -13.17 -15.88
CA THR A 270 3.01 -14.44 -16.21
C THR A 270 2.57 -15.19 -14.96
N GLY A 271 3.43 -15.25 -13.93
CA GLY A 271 3.09 -15.96 -12.69
C GLY A 271 1.89 -15.34 -11.96
N LEU A 272 1.74 -14.01 -12.01
CA LEU A 272 0.59 -13.31 -11.41
C LEU A 272 -0.73 -13.65 -12.10
N LEU A 273 -0.75 -13.77 -13.43
CA LEU A 273 -1.94 -14.14 -14.20
C LEU A 273 -2.49 -15.51 -13.81
N ASP A 274 -1.62 -16.42 -13.39
CA ASP A 274 -2.01 -17.76 -12.98
C ASP A 274 -2.53 -17.85 -11.53
N THR A 275 -2.60 -16.73 -10.81
CA THR A 275 -3.03 -16.66 -9.41
C THR A 275 -4.38 -15.99 -9.24
N THR A 276 -4.97 -16.08 -8.05
CA THR A 276 -6.21 -15.34 -7.72
C THR A 276 -5.98 -13.84 -7.50
N PHE A 277 -4.75 -13.33 -7.58
CA PHE A 277 -4.41 -11.93 -7.29
C PHE A 277 -5.33 -10.93 -8.01
N TYR A 278 -5.55 -11.10 -9.32
CA TYR A 278 -6.40 -10.21 -10.11
C TYR A 278 -7.88 -10.26 -9.73
N SER A 279 -8.35 -11.32 -9.05
CA SER A 279 -9.73 -11.41 -8.56
C SER A 279 -9.97 -10.64 -7.27
N HIS A 280 -8.91 -10.24 -6.55
CA HIS A 280 -8.99 -9.50 -5.29
C HIS A 280 -8.85 -7.98 -5.45
N ILE A 281 -8.58 -7.51 -6.67
CA ILE A 281 -8.45 -6.08 -6.97
C ILE A 281 -9.51 -5.65 -7.98
N SER A 282 -9.84 -4.35 -8.00
CA SER A 282 -10.81 -3.82 -8.97
C SER A 282 -10.33 -4.00 -10.40
N GLU A 283 -11.25 -4.09 -11.37
CA GLU A 283 -10.91 -4.20 -12.79
C GLU A 283 -9.99 -3.05 -13.25
N THR A 284 -10.26 -1.83 -12.80
CA THR A 284 -9.42 -0.65 -13.09
C THR A 284 -8.00 -0.84 -12.58
N THR A 285 -7.84 -1.21 -11.30
CA THR A 285 -6.52 -1.44 -10.69
C THR A 285 -5.79 -2.61 -11.34
N ALA A 286 -6.52 -3.67 -11.71
CA ALA A 286 -5.97 -4.81 -12.45
C ALA A 286 -5.40 -4.39 -13.80
N ASN A 287 -6.15 -3.59 -14.56
CA ASN A 287 -5.74 -3.10 -15.86
C ASN A 287 -4.51 -2.18 -15.75
N GLU A 288 -4.50 -1.23 -14.82
CA GLU A 288 -3.36 -0.34 -14.57
C GLU A 288 -2.10 -1.13 -14.19
N PHE A 289 -2.24 -2.10 -13.30
CA PHE A 289 -1.12 -2.94 -12.88
C PHE A 289 -0.59 -3.81 -14.03
N GLN A 290 -1.48 -4.35 -14.87
CA GLN A 290 -1.08 -5.08 -16.07
C GLN A 290 -0.34 -4.19 -17.06
N VAL A 291 -0.76 -2.93 -17.25
CA VAL A 291 -0.07 -1.96 -18.09
C VAL A 291 1.35 -1.72 -17.56
N ILE A 292 1.51 -1.44 -16.27
CA ILE A 292 2.83 -1.23 -15.65
C ILE A 292 3.73 -2.46 -15.86
N LEU A 293 3.21 -3.67 -15.58
CA LEU A 293 3.99 -4.90 -15.72
C LEU A 293 4.36 -5.18 -17.17
N ASN A 294 3.47 -4.91 -18.12
CA ASN A 294 3.75 -5.06 -19.55
C ASN A 294 4.82 -4.06 -20.02
N ASP A 295 4.73 -2.81 -19.57
CA ASP A 295 5.72 -1.78 -19.87
C ASP A 295 7.11 -2.18 -19.34
N MET A 296 7.18 -2.61 -18.08
CA MET A 296 8.42 -3.13 -17.46
C MET A 296 8.94 -4.44 -18.10
N SER A 297 8.08 -5.17 -18.83
CA SER A 297 8.42 -6.47 -19.40
C SER A 297 8.84 -6.39 -20.86
N TYR A 298 8.24 -5.48 -21.63
CA TYR A 298 8.28 -5.46 -23.09
C TYR A 298 8.60 -4.09 -23.70
N SER A 299 8.38 -2.97 -22.98
CA SER A 299 8.59 -1.64 -23.57
C SER A 299 10.06 -1.25 -23.57
N ASP A 300 10.60 -0.88 -24.72
CA ASP A 300 11.98 -0.35 -24.84
C ASP A 300 12.11 1.08 -24.33
N ASN A 301 10.98 1.78 -24.14
CA ASN A 301 10.95 3.15 -23.65
C ASN A 301 10.94 3.25 -22.13
N VAL A 302 10.79 2.12 -21.42
CA VAL A 302 10.74 2.08 -19.94
C VAL A 302 12.04 1.45 -19.40
N PRO A 303 12.91 2.24 -18.73
CA PRO A 303 14.12 1.72 -18.11
C PRO A 303 13.77 0.96 -16.82
N THR A 304 13.41 -0.31 -16.97
CA THR A 304 12.90 -1.19 -15.91
C THR A 304 13.92 -1.32 -14.79
N LYS A 305 15.21 -1.38 -15.14
CA LYS A 305 16.28 -1.39 -14.15
C LYS A 305 16.28 -0.16 -13.26
N ASP A 306 15.98 1.02 -13.79
CA ASP A 306 15.97 2.25 -13.00
C ASP A 306 14.71 2.34 -12.11
N VAL A 307 13.56 1.85 -12.59
CA VAL A 307 12.35 1.68 -11.76
C VAL A 307 12.65 0.77 -10.56
N LEU A 308 13.22 -0.41 -10.80
CA LEU A 308 13.58 -1.36 -9.72
C LEU A 308 14.65 -0.81 -8.78
N ARG A 309 15.57 0.03 -9.28
CA ARG A 309 16.55 0.73 -8.43
C ARG A 309 15.91 1.74 -7.49
N ASN A 310 14.85 2.43 -7.91
CA ASN A 310 14.13 3.35 -7.03
C ASN A 310 13.40 2.59 -5.92
N ILE A 311 12.73 1.48 -6.26
CA ILE A 311 12.13 0.59 -5.26
C ILE A 311 13.20 0.05 -4.31
N HIS A 312 14.36 -0.34 -4.81
CA HIS A 312 15.47 -0.83 -3.98
C HIS A 312 15.92 0.20 -2.94
N LYS A 313 16.01 1.48 -3.29
CA LYS A 313 16.37 2.54 -2.33
C LYS A 313 15.35 2.63 -1.19
N ALA A 314 14.05 2.62 -1.50
CA ALA A 314 13.01 2.63 -0.47
C ALA A 314 13.10 1.39 0.45
N VAL A 315 13.40 0.21 -0.12
CA VAL A 315 13.59 -1.02 0.66
C VAL A 315 14.85 -0.94 1.55
N GLU A 316 15.96 -0.41 1.04
CA GLU A 316 17.20 -0.21 1.80
C GLU A 316 16.99 0.78 2.95
N GLU A 317 16.33 1.90 2.69
CA GLU A 317 15.98 2.90 3.70
C GLU A 317 15.09 2.28 4.80
N ARG A 318 14.12 1.44 4.43
CA ARG A 318 13.28 0.73 5.41
C ARG A 318 14.09 -0.19 6.29
N LEU A 319 14.95 -1.03 5.69
CA LEU A 319 15.81 -1.93 6.45
C LEU A 319 16.71 -1.17 7.42
N ASN A 320 17.24 -0.03 7.00
CA ASN A 320 18.02 0.83 7.87
C ASN A 320 17.16 1.35 9.02
N ALA A 321 15.99 1.92 8.73
CA ALA A 321 15.07 2.45 9.73
C ALA A 321 14.67 1.41 10.80
N VAL A 322 14.37 0.17 10.38
CA VAL A 322 14.06 -0.96 11.29
C VAL A 322 15.28 -1.31 12.16
N LYS A 323 16.48 -1.36 11.57
CA LYS A 323 17.72 -1.68 12.31
C LYS A 323 18.11 -0.57 13.30
N THR A 324 17.95 0.69 12.91
CA THR A 324 18.32 1.85 13.72
C THR A 324 17.22 2.29 14.67
N ARG A 325 16.03 1.67 14.61
CA ARG A 325 14.84 2.02 15.41
C ARG A 325 14.46 3.50 15.26
N THR A 326 14.50 3.97 14.03
CA THR A 326 14.20 5.36 13.69
C THR A 326 12.92 5.41 12.89
N PHE A 327 12.00 6.29 13.29
CA PHE A 327 10.85 6.62 12.47
C PHE A 327 11.31 7.41 11.24
N PHE A 328 10.90 6.94 10.06
CA PHE A 328 11.18 7.59 8.79
C PHE A 328 9.93 8.31 8.29
N THR A 329 10.13 9.55 7.81
CA THR A 329 9.12 10.32 7.08
C THR A 329 9.69 10.63 5.71
N GLY A 330 8.99 10.25 4.65
CA GLY A 330 9.50 10.34 3.28
C GLY A 330 8.44 10.78 2.29
N GLY A 331 8.67 10.47 1.01
CA GLY A 331 7.62 10.59 -0.02
C GLY A 331 6.46 9.62 0.28
N LYS A 332 5.25 9.98 -0.14
CA LYS A 332 4.03 9.16 0.05
C LYS A 332 4.20 7.73 -0.49
N ASP A 333 4.85 7.62 -1.65
CA ASP A 333 5.23 6.38 -2.31
C ASP A 333 6.15 5.53 -1.43
N VAL A 334 7.16 6.16 -0.80
CA VAL A 334 8.08 5.48 0.12
C VAL A 334 7.36 5.04 1.40
N GLU A 335 6.48 5.88 1.96
CA GLU A 335 5.68 5.55 3.14
C GLU A 335 4.74 4.35 2.89
N LEU A 336 4.13 4.29 1.71
CA LEU A 336 3.30 3.15 1.30
C LEU A 336 4.13 1.87 1.12
N VAL A 337 5.30 1.95 0.49
CA VAL A 337 6.22 0.80 0.41
C VAL A 337 6.62 0.32 1.80
N TYR A 338 6.83 1.23 2.75
CA TYR A 338 7.16 0.87 4.13
C TYR A 338 6.03 0.11 4.83
N ALA A 339 4.80 0.60 4.70
CA ALA A 339 3.60 0.00 5.27
C ALA A 339 3.34 -1.39 4.69
N ILE A 340 3.32 -1.51 3.35
CA ILE A 340 3.14 -2.76 2.61
C ILE A 340 4.17 -3.80 3.08
N LEU A 341 5.45 -3.41 3.19
CA LEU A 341 6.49 -4.32 3.66
C LEU A 341 6.38 -4.64 5.15
N SER A 342 5.85 -3.73 5.98
CA SER A 342 5.55 -3.99 7.40
C SER A 342 4.45 -5.03 7.55
N ASP A 343 3.38 -4.93 6.76
CA ASP A 343 2.29 -5.90 6.75
C ASP A 343 2.75 -7.27 6.23
N MET A 344 3.51 -7.27 5.14
CA MET A 344 4.10 -8.49 4.61
C MET A 344 5.08 -9.13 5.60
N ASP A 345 5.93 -8.37 6.28
CA ASP A 345 6.81 -8.91 7.33
C ASP A 345 5.99 -9.53 8.48
N HIS A 346 4.88 -8.91 8.88
CA HIS A 346 3.97 -9.42 9.92
C HIS A 346 3.32 -10.75 9.55
N PHE A 347 2.86 -10.90 8.30
CA PHE A 347 2.26 -12.16 7.81
C PHE A 347 3.24 -13.33 7.87
N TYR A 348 4.52 -13.05 7.65
CA TYR A 348 5.58 -14.06 7.68
C TYR A 348 6.26 -14.20 9.05
N ALA A 349 5.99 -13.31 10.00
CA ALA A 349 6.65 -13.28 11.32
C ALA A 349 6.41 -14.53 12.19
N LYS A 350 5.35 -15.31 11.91
CA LYS A 350 5.07 -16.57 12.62
C LYS A 350 5.97 -17.73 12.18
N ARG A 351 6.70 -17.61 11.07
CA ARG A 351 7.50 -18.71 10.51
C ARG A 351 8.86 -18.82 11.21
N LYS A 352 9.28 -20.04 11.49
CA LYS A 352 10.58 -20.34 12.13
C LYS A 352 11.75 -20.40 11.15
N ALA A 353 11.48 -20.71 9.89
CA ALA A 353 12.49 -20.81 8.83
C ALA A 353 12.29 -19.69 7.81
N ASP A 354 13.37 -19.23 7.18
CA ASP A 354 13.33 -18.22 6.12
C ASP A 354 12.40 -18.71 4.98
N PRO A 355 11.25 -18.04 4.79
CA PRO A 355 10.23 -18.46 3.84
C PRO A 355 10.66 -18.30 2.38
N PHE A 356 11.71 -17.51 2.10
CA PHE A 356 12.16 -17.19 0.76
C PHE A 356 13.45 -17.92 0.36
N HIS A 357 14.06 -18.67 1.27
CA HIS A 357 15.35 -19.34 1.04
C HIS A 357 15.39 -20.19 -0.24
N SER A 358 14.39 -21.06 -0.44
CA SER A 358 14.33 -21.92 -1.62
C SER A 358 14.23 -21.11 -2.91
N PHE A 359 13.41 -20.07 -2.95
CA PHE A 359 13.31 -19.20 -4.11
C PHE A 359 14.61 -18.43 -4.37
N LEU A 360 15.23 -17.87 -3.32
CA LEU A 360 16.49 -17.12 -3.46
C LEU A 360 17.62 -18.00 -3.98
N SER A 361 17.70 -19.28 -3.55
CA SER A 361 18.67 -20.24 -4.07
C SER A 361 18.54 -20.39 -5.59
N GLU A 362 17.33 -20.66 -6.07
CA GLU A 362 17.02 -20.85 -7.49
C GLU A 362 17.20 -19.57 -8.31
N PHE A 363 16.86 -18.42 -7.72
CA PHE A 363 17.13 -17.12 -8.31
C PHE A 363 18.63 -16.91 -8.53
N PHE A 364 19.48 -17.23 -7.56
CA PHE A 364 20.94 -17.09 -7.71
C PHE A 364 21.52 -18.08 -8.72
N GLU A 365 20.98 -19.29 -8.82
CA GLU A 365 21.35 -20.23 -9.89
C GLU A 365 20.99 -19.68 -11.27
N TRP A 366 19.79 -19.13 -11.44
CA TRP A 366 19.38 -18.46 -12.68
C TRP A 366 20.28 -17.27 -13.02
N VAL A 367 20.65 -16.45 -12.03
CA VAL A 367 21.59 -15.34 -12.23
C VAL A 367 22.93 -15.84 -12.80
N ARG A 368 23.43 -16.97 -12.32
CA ARG A 368 24.75 -17.52 -12.67
C ARG A 368 24.77 -18.37 -13.94
N MET A 369 23.72 -19.15 -14.18
CA MET A 369 23.72 -20.26 -15.15
C MET A 369 22.59 -20.18 -16.18
N ASP A 370 21.76 -19.14 -16.16
CA ASP A 370 20.60 -18.97 -17.06
C ASP A 370 19.65 -20.19 -17.08
N THR A 371 19.45 -20.81 -15.91
CA THR A 371 18.52 -21.93 -15.71
C THR A 371 17.05 -21.49 -15.81
N LYS A 372 16.08 -22.41 -15.66
CA LYS A 372 14.66 -22.07 -15.75
C LYS A 372 14.15 -21.41 -14.46
N LEU A 373 13.92 -20.09 -14.48
CA LEU A 373 13.41 -19.37 -13.30
C LEU A 373 11.86 -19.36 -13.19
N LYS A 374 11.15 -19.42 -14.33
CA LYS A 374 9.70 -19.16 -14.40
C LYS A 374 8.88 -20.04 -13.43
N SER A 375 9.19 -21.32 -13.30
CA SER A 375 8.50 -22.24 -12.38
C SER A 375 8.66 -21.82 -10.92
N HIS A 376 9.85 -21.37 -10.52
CA HIS A 376 10.12 -20.97 -9.14
C HIS A 376 9.45 -19.64 -8.79
N ILE A 377 9.36 -18.71 -9.75
CA ILE A 377 8.55 -17.48 -9.60
C ILE A 377 7.07 -17.83 -9.40
N HIS A 378 6.52 -18.72 -10.23
CA HIS A 378 5.13 -19.11 -10.11
C HIS A 378 4.84 -19.77 -8.75
N VAL A 379 5.71 -20.66 -8.28
CA VAL A 379 5.61 -21.26 -6.94
C VAL A 379 5.69 -20.19 -5.83
N LEU A 380 6.60 -19.21 -5.95
CA LEU A 380 6.69 -18.11 -5.00
C LEU A 380 5.39 -17.29 -4.93
N ILE A 381 4.84 -16.90 -6.08
CA ILE A 381 3.65 -16.05 -6.13
C ILE A 381 2.44 -16.79 -5.56
N ASN A 382 2.27 -18.08 -5.88
CA ASN A 382 1.22 -18.91 -5.26
C ASN A 382 1.40 -19.02 -3.74
N ASN A 383 2.63 -19.22 -3.26
CA ASN A 383 2.90 -19.26 -1.82
C ASN A 383 2.56 -17.93 -1.14
N ILE A 384 2.82 -16.79 -1.80
CA ILE A 384 2.44 -15.47 -1.30
C ILE A 384 0.92 -15.35 -1.23
N ALA A 385 0.19 -15.69 -2.29
CA ALA A 385 -1.27 -15.68 -2.31
C ALA A 385 -1.86 -16.56 -1.19
N ASP A 386 -1.35 -17.78 -1.02
CA ASP A 386 -1.76 -18.70 0.04
C ASP A 386 -1.47 -18.16 1.45
N GLN A 387 -0.45 -17.32 1.63
CA GLN A 387 -0.23 -16.64 2.91
C GLN A 387 -1.23 -15.53 3.15
N LEU A 388 -1.52 -14.71 2.13
CA LEU A 388 -2.49 -13.62 2.22
C LEU A 388 -3.89 -14.17 2.58
N LEU A 389 -4.32 -15.27 1.97
CA LEU A 389 -5.60 -15.92 2.27
C LEU A 389 -5.70 -16.51 3.68
N LYS A 390 -4.56 -16.74 4.36
CA LYS A 390 -4.52 -17.23 5.75
C LYS A 390 -4.46 -16.07 6.76
N SER A 391 -4.23 -14.86 6.30
CA SER A 391 -4.22 -13.67 7.15
C SER A 391 -5.64 -13.33 7.60
N PRO A 392 -5.79 -12.63 8.74
CA PRO A 392 -7.06 -12.02 9.11
C PRO A 392 -7.58 -11.14 7.97
N HIS A 393 -8.87 -11.26 7.65
CA HIS A 393 -9.49 -10.59 6.51
C HIS A 393 -9.28 -9.07 6.55
N GLU A 394 -9.34 -8.47 7.74
CA GLU A 394 -9.12 -7.04 7.95
C GLU A 394 -7.71 -6.58 7.51
N LEU A 395 -6.69 -7.42 7.70
CA LEU A 395 -5.32 -7.11 7.29
C LEU A 395 -5.09 -7.33 5.79
N GLU A 396 -5.79 -8.31 5.20
CA GLU A 396 -5.80 -8.50 3.75
C GLU A 396 -6.41 -7.29 3.04
N VAL A 397 -7.57 -6.83 3.51
CA VAL A 397 -8.26 -5.63 2.97
C VAL A 397 -7.40 -4.38 3.13
N LYS A 398 -6.76 -4.19 4.29
CA LYS A 398 -5.79 -3.10 4.50
C LYS A 398 -4.68 -3.11 3.45
N LEU A 399 -4.04 -4.26 3.24
CA LEU A 399 -2.96 -4.39 2.26
C LEU A 399 -3.45 -4.07 0.84
N ILE A 400 -4.65 -4.53 0.47
CA ILE A 400 -5.25 -4.20 -0.84
C ILE A 400 -5.43 -2.69 -1.01
N HIS A 401 -5.93 -2.00 0.01
CA HIS A 401 -6.08 -0.55 -0.02
C HIS A 401 -4.73 0.19 -0.12
N GLU A 402 -3.71 -0.27 0.59
CA GLU A 402 -2.35 0.29 0.50
C GLU A 402 -1.73 0.09 -0.88
N VAL A 403 -1.81 -1.12 -1.43
CA VAL A 403 -1.34 -1.42 -2.79
C VAL A 403 -2.09 -0.59 -3.82
N ARG A 404 -3.41 -0.46 -3.68
CA ARG A 404 -4.22 0.38 -4.56
C ARG A 404 -3.78 1.84 -4.50
N ALA A 405 -3.64 2.43 -3.31
CA ALA A 405 -3.19 3.81 -3.15
C ALA A 405 -1.77 4.01 -3.74
N PHE A 406 -0.88 3.03 -3.56
CA PHE A 406 0.45 3.05 -4.16
C PHE A 406 0.41 3.06 -5.69
N LEU A 407 -0.41 2.19 -6.29
CA LEU A 407 -0.55 2.13 -7.75
C LEU A 407 -1.16 3.41 -8.30
N GLU A 408 -2.22 3.92 -7.68
CA GLU A 408 -2.89 5.15 -8.12
C GLU A 408 -1.92 6.35 -8.09
N LEU A 409 -1.14 6.53 -7.00
CA LEU A 409 -0.15 7.61 -6.90
C LEU A 409 1.02 7.44 -7.88
N THR A 410 1.32 6.21 -8.30
CA THR A 410 2.42 5.91 -9.22
C THR A 410 2.03 6.08 -10.69
N VAL A 411 0.76 5.79 -11.03
CA VAL A 411 0.22 5.87 -12.39
C VAL A 411 -0.27 7.28 -12.71
N ASP A 412 -0.85 8.00 -11.74
CA ASP A 412 -1.45 9.31 -11.94
C ASP A 412 -1.28 10.22 -10.69
N PRO A 413 -0.14 10.93 -10.58
CA PRO A 413 0.17 11.75 -9.40
C PRO A 413 -0.56 13.11 -9.35
N GLU A 414 -1.26 13.51 -10.42
CA GLU A 414 -1.97 14.81 -10.50
C GLU A 414 -3.41 14.77 -9.96
N ASN A 415 -3.89 13.58 -9.56
CA ASN A 415 -5.20 13.38 -8.95
C ASN A 415 -5.12 13.15 -7.44
#